data_AF-A0A5C8BL52-F1
#
_entry.id   AF-A0A5C8BL52-F1
#
_cell.length_a   1.000
_cell.length_b   1.000
_cell.length_c   1.000
_cell.angle_alpha   90.00
_cell.angle_beta   90.00
_cell.angle_gamma   90.00
#
_symmetry.space_group_name_H-M   'P 1'
#
loop_
_entity.id
_entity.type
_entity.pdbx_description
1 polymer ?
#
loop_
_entity_poly.entity_id
_entity_poly.type
_entity_poly.pdbx_seq_one_letter_code
_entity_poly.pdbx_strand_id
1 'polypeptide(L)'
;SIYGDVLVETKGLLSTHTRLAGLDGKAKMSKSLGNCIYLADDADTLKKKVMAMFTDPDHLRVEDPGKIEGNMVFSYLDVFDTNKEYVAELKAHYQRGGLGDVKVKRYLLEILEAKFAPIRDRRAEFAKDKAEVMNMLRLGSQQAKAVAAQTLLEVRRAIGVEYF
;
A
#
# COMPACT_ATOMS: atom_id res chain seq x y z
N SER A 1 17.69 -24.08 26.19
CA SER A 1 17.28 -24.82 24.98
C SER A 1 17.75 -26.27 25.07
N ILE A 2 17.01 -27.25 24.51
CA ILE A 2 17.38 -28.69 24.49
C ILE A 2 18.68 -28.92 23.69
N TYR A 3 18.93 -28.11 22.67
CA TYR A 3 20.06 -28.24 21.75
C TYR A 3 20.98 -27.00 21.74
N GLY A 4 20.93 -26.18 22.79
CA GLY A 4 21.64 -24.90 22.84
C GLY A 4 20.95 -23.75 22.10
N ASP A 5 21.52 -22.55 22.22
CA ASP A 5 20.91 -21.31 21.73
C ASP A 5 21.35 -21.01 20.29
N VAL A 6 20.77 -21.76 19.35
CA VAL A 6 21.11 -21.67 17.91
C VAL A 6 20.14 -20.78 17.14
N LEU A 7 18.84 -20.87 17.43
CA LEU A 7 17.80 -20.10 16.75
C LEU A 7 17.43 -18.88 17.58
N VAL A 8 17.34 -17.73 16.91
CA VAL A 8 16.92 -16.48 17.53
C VAL A 8 15.39 -16.41 17.54
N GLU A 9 14.82 -16.14 18.70
CA GLU A 9 13.39 -15.88 18.83
C GLU A 9 13.01 -14.61 18.07
N THR A 10 12.03 -14.72 17.16
CA THR A 10 11.57 -13.58 16.38
C THR A 10 10.53 -12.77 17.16
N LYS A 11 10.54 -11.45 16.95
CA LYS A 11 9.57 -10.54 17.54
C LYS A 11 8.61 -10.04 16.46
N GLY A 12 7.32 -9.99 16.80
CA GLY A 12 6.31 -9.42 15.93
C GLY A 12 6.52 -7.92 15.76
N LEU A 13 6.62 -7.45 14.52
CA LEU A 13 6.56 -6.03 14.19
C LEU A 13 5.11 -5.66 13.85
N LEU A 14 4.39 -5.12 14.84
CA LEU A 14 2.97 -4.78 14.71
C LEU A 14 2.78 -3.34 14.21
N SER A 15 1.88 -3.17 13.25
CA SER A 15 1.44 -1.86 12.77
C SER A 15 0.34 -1.30 13.66
N THR A 16 0.40 0.00 13.94
CA THR A 16 -0.70 0.76 14.58
C THR A 16 -1.79 1.17 13.59
N HIS A 17 -1.54 0.99 12.29
CA HIS A 17 -2.46 1.38 11.23
C HIS A 17 -3.33 0.20 10.76
N THR A 18 -4.57 0.51 10.42
CA THR A 18 -5.52 -0.43 9.83
C THR A 18 -5.20 -0.71 8.36
N ARG A 19 -5.84 -1.73 7.79
CA ARG A 19 -5.72 -2.05 6.36
C ARG A 19 -6.37 -0.95 5.53
N LEU A 20 -5.75 -0.63 4.39
CA LEU A 20 -6.35 0.27 3.42
C LEU A 20 -7.63 -0.37 2.84
N ALA A 21 -8.74 0.37 2.93
CA ALA A 21 -10.02 -0.03 2.38
C ALA A 21 -10.02 -0.03 0.84
N GLY A 22 -10.88 -0.84 0.25
CA GLY A 22 -11.05 -0.87 -1.20
C GLY A 22 -11.79 0.36 -1.73
N LEU A 23 -11.77 0.55 -3.05
CA LEU A 23 -12.50 1.65 -3.71
C LEU A 23 -14.03 1.61 -3.48
N ASP A 24 -14.54 0.45 -3.11
CA ASP A 24 -15.95 0.14 -2.88
C ASP A 24 -16.40 0.32 -1.41
N GLY A 25 -15.56 0.89 -0.54
CA GLY A 25 -15.90 1.09 0.87
C GLY A 25 -15.73 -0.15 1.75
N LYS A 26 -15.34 -1.30 1.18
CA LYS A 26 -15.18 -2.54 1.95
C LYS A 26 -13.86 -2.55 2.71
N ALA A 27 -13.83 -3.33 3.80
CA ALA A 27 -12.74 -3.39 4.79
C ALA A 27 -11.33 -3.74 4.25
N LYS A 28 -11.20 -4.14 2.98
CA LYS A 28 -9.92 -4.51 2.39
C LYS A 28 -9.88 -4.25 0.88
N MET A 29 -8.80 -3.60 0.43
CA MET A 29 -8.37 -3.66 -0.96
C MET A 29 -7.81 -5.05 -1.31
N SER A 30 -8.35 -5.71 -2.33
CA SER A 30 -7.88 -7.02 -2.80
C SER A 30 -8.00 -7.20 -4.31
N LYS A 31 -6.96 -7.80 -4.93
CA LYS A 31 -6.94 -8.05 -6.38
C LYS A 31 -8.16 -8.86 -6.83
N SER A 32 -8.50 -9.87 -6.04
CA SER A 32 -9.65 -10.76 -6.27
C SER A 32 -11.01 -10.07 -6.21
N LEU A 33 -11.12 -8.95 -5.49
CA LEU A 33 -12.35 -8.17 -5.36
C LEU A 33 -12.48 -7.10 -6.45
N GLY A 34 -11.45 -6.89 -7.27
CA GLY A 34 -11.44 -5.85 -8.30
C GLY A 34 -11.45 -4.41 -7.77
N ASN A 35 -11.35 -4.21 -6.45
CA ASN A 35 -11.47 -2.91 -5.78
C ASN A 35 -10.12 -2.23 -5.51
N CYS A 36 -9.11 -2.48 -6.37
CA CYS A 36 -7.72 -2.03 -6.17
C CYS A 36 -7.31 -0.90 -7.10
N ILE A 37 -6.43 -0.06 -6.57
CA ILE A 37 -5.50 0.75 -7.37
C ILE A 37 -4.14 0.04 -7.37
N TYR A 38 -3.62 -0.25 -8.56
CA TYR A 38 -2.30 -0.86 -8.71
C TYR A 38 -1.24 0.23 -8.88
N LEU A 39 -0.05 -0.01 -8.32
CA LEU A 39 1.12 0.85 -8.56
C LEU A 39 1.54 0.91 -10.04
N ALA A 40 1.06 -0.03 -10.85
CA ALA A 40 1.34 -0.12 -12.27
C ALA A 40 0.21 0.45 -13.15
N ASP A 41 -0.90 0.93 -12.57
CA ASP A 41 -2.00 1.53 -13.34
C ASP A 41 -1.52 2.81 -14.04
N ASP A 42 -1.79 2.94 -15.34
CA ASP A 42 -1.55 4.20 -16.06
C ASP A 42 -2.41 5.35 -15.50
N ALA A 43 -2.09 6.59 -15.89
CA ALA A 43 -2.72 7.79 -15.35
C ALA A 43 -4.23 7.84 -15.62
N ASP A 44 -4.68 7.34 -16.78
CA ASP A 44 -6.10 7.33 -17.13
C ASP A 44 -6.86 6.28 -16.32
N THR A 45 -6.27 5.10 -16.13
CA THR A 45 -6.82 4.05 -15.27
C THR A 45 -6.90 4.51 -13.81
N LEU A 46 -5.85 5.16 -13.29
CA LEU A 46 -5.87 5.72 -11.95
C LEU A 46 -6.98 6.77 -11.81
N LYS A 47 -7.06 7.71 -12.75
CA LYS A 47 -8.11 8.73 -12.79
C LYS A 47 -9.51 8.12 -12.79
N LYS A 48 -9.78 7.13 -13.65
CA LYS A 48 -11.08 6.43 -13.70
C LYS A 48 -11.41 5.80 -12.35
N LYS A 49 -10.46 5.12 -11.72
CA LYS A 49 -10.64 4.47 -10.42
C LYS A 49 -10.93 5.47 -9.30
N VAL A 50 -10.16 6.56 -9.22
CA VAL A 50 -10.36 7.61 -8.21
C VAL A 50 -11.71 8.30 -8.40
N MET A 51 -12.10 8.58 -9.65
CA MET A 51 -13.40 9.21 -9.92
C MET A 51 -14.58 8.30 -9.55
N ALA A 52 -14.40 6.98 -9.67
CA ALA A 52 -15.41 5.97 -9.30
C ALA A 52 -15.43 5.61 -7.80
N MET A 53 -14.53 6.17 -6.97
CA MET A 53 -14.47 5.85 -5.53
C MET A 53 -15.78 6.20 -4.81
N PHE A 54 -16.16 5.34 -3.87
CA PHE A 54 -17.28 5.57 -2.98
C PHE A 54 -17.01 6.75 -2.02
N THR A 55 -17.94 7.69 -1.96
CA THR A 55 -17.91 8.87 -1.10
C THR A 55 -19.01 8.77 -0.04
N ASP A 56 -20.13 9.43 -0.25
CA ASP A 56 -21.29 9.47 0.64
C ASP A 56 -22.56 9.38 -0.22
N PRO A 57 -23.44 8.37 -0.04
CA PRO A 57 -24.67 8.25 -0.81
C PRO A 57 -25.66 9.40 -0.52
N ASP A 58 -25.54 10.07 0.63
CA ASP A 58 -26.44 11.13 1.06
C ASP A 58 -26.00 12.52 0.55
N HIS A 59 -24.78 12.66 0.03
CA HIS A 59 -24.24 13.91 -0.49
C HIS A 59 -24.57 14.07 -1.99
N LEU A 60 -25.79 14.55 -2.27
CA LEU A 60 -26.34 14.62 -3.63
C LEU A 60 -25.99 15.90 -4.37
N ARG A 61 -25.89 17.03 -3.66
CA ARG A 61 -25.54 18.34 -4.22
C ARG A 61 -24.30 18.91 -3.55
N VAL A 62 -23.65 19.87 -4.22
CA VAL A 62 -22.42 20.48 -3.70
C VAL A 62 -22.67 21.26 -2.41
N GLU A 63 -23.86 21.83 -2.27
CA GLU A 63 -24.25 22.64 -1.12
C GLU A 63 -24.60 21.79 0.11
N ASP A 64 -24.91 20.51 -0.08
CA ASP A 64 -25.34 19.61 0.99
C ASP A 64 -24.15 19.27 1.90
N PRO A 65 -24.35 19.12 3.23
CA PRO A 65 -23.32 18.64 4.12
C PRO A 65 -23.04 17.15 3.89
N GLY A 66 -21.77 16.76 3.77
CA GLY A 66 -21.37 15.37 3.55
C GLY A 66 -20.74 14.69 4.79
N LYS A 67 -20.75 13.36 4.81
CA LYS A 67 -20.15 12.53 5.87
C LYS A 67 -18.72 12.13 5.53
N ILE A 68 -17.85 12.19 6.53
CA ILE A 68 -16.44 11.74 6.42
C ILE A 68 -16.31 10.25 6.75
N GLU A 69 -17.11 9.77 7.71
CA GLU A 69 -17.13 8.35 8.07
C GLU A 69 -17.62 7.51 6.89
N GLY A 70 -16.85 6.50 6.49
CA GLY A 70 -17.14 5.67 5.32
C GLY A 70 -16.75 6.29 3.98
N ASN A 71 -16.27 7.54 3.94
CA ASN A 71 -15.84 8.18 2.70
C ASN A 71 -14.42 7.74 2.31
N MET A 72 -14.29 7.00 1.21
CA MET A 72 -13.01 6.43 0.79
C MET A 72 -12.03 7.48 0.30
N VAL A 73 -12.52 8.59 -0.24
CA VAL A 73 -11.65 9.66 -0.75
C VAL A 73 -10.89 10.29 0.40
N PHE A 74 -11.57 10.63 1.50
CA PHE A 74 -10.92 11.16 2.70
C PHE A 74 -10.03 10.14 3.40
N SER A 75 -10.45 8.87 3.42
CA SER A 75 -9.62 7.79 3.99
C SER A 75 -8.29 7.63 3.24
N TYR A 76 -8.27 7.86 1.93
CA TYR A 76 -7.05 7.83 1.14
C TYR A 76 -6.23 9.10 1.31
N LEU A 77 -6.86 10.28 1.38
CA LEU A 77 -6.16 11.53 1.69
C LEU A 77 -5.45 11.44 3.05
N ASP A 78 -6.10 10.84 4.06
CA ASP A 78 -5.49 10.59 5.38
C ASP A 78 -4.24 9.71 5.32
N VAL A 79 -4.08 8.87 4.30
CA VAL A 79 -2.91 8.00 4.16
C VAL A 79 -1.84 8.64 3.27
N PHE A 80 -2.23 9.16 2.11
CA PHE A 80 -1.29 9.55 1.06
C PHE A 80 -0.88 11.02 1.08
N ASP A 81 -1.73 11.89 1.61
CA ASP A 81 -1.42 13.32 1.69
C ASP A 81 -0.58 13.62 2.92
N THR A 82 0.52 14.35 2.73
CA THR A 82 1.38 14.79 3.82
C THR A 82 0.86 16.04 4.51
N ASN A 83 0.02 16.85 3.85
CA ASN A 83 -0.54 18.07 4.43
C ASN A 83 -1.81 17.77 5.24
N LYS A 84 -1.62 17.32 6.48
CA LYS A 84 -2.74 16.93 7.36
C LYS A 84 -3.65 18.09 7.76
N GLU A 85 -3.12 19.31 7.84
CA GLU A 85 -3.90 20.51 8.14
C GLU A 85 -4.90 20.79 7.02
N TYR A 86 -4.43 20.77 5.76
CA TYR A 86 -5.32 20.98 4.62
C TYR A 86 -6.35 19.85 4.46
N VAL A 87 -5.99 18.59 4.76
CA VAL A 87 -6.98 17.50 4.79
C VAL A 87 -8.05 17.75 5.86
N ALA A 88 -7.68 18.27 7.04
CA ALA A 88 -8.62 18.63 8.08
C ALA A 88 -9.55 19.78 7.66
N GLU A 89 -9.02 20.79 6.98
CA GLU A 89 -9.81 21.89 6.39
C GLU A 89 -10.80 21.38 5.33
N LEU A 90 -10.36 20.48 4.44
CA LEU A 90 -11.23 19.86 3.43
C LEU A 90 -12.35 19.06 4.08
N LYS A 91 -12.05 18.30 5.14
CA LYS A 91 -13.06 17.57 5.91
C LYS A 91 -14.09 18.51 6.53
N ALA A 92 -13.64 19.58 7.20
CA ALA A 92 -14.52 20.57 7.81
C ALA A 92 -15.39 21.28 6.76
N HIS A 93 -14.84 21.60 5.60
CA HIS A 93 -15.58 22.18 4.49
C HIS A 93 -16.62 21.20 3.93
N TYR A 94 -16.26 19.94 3.73
CA TYR A 94 -17.18 18.90 3.26
C TYR A 94 -18.35 18.69 4.21
N GLN A 95 -18.09 18.67 5.53
CA GLN A 95 -19.13 18.53 6.56
C GLN A 95 -20.05 19.74 6.66
N ARG A 96 -19.55 20.95 6.35
CA ARG A 96 -20.36 22.17 6.31
C ARG A 96 -21.23 22.25 5.06
N GLY A 97 -20.82 21.60 3.97
CA GLY A 97 -21.39 21.77 2.64
C GLY A 97 -20.69 22.89 1.86
N GLY A 98 -20.85 22.87 0.53
CA GLY A 98 -20.18 23.75 -0.43
C GLY A 98 -18.96 23.13 -1.12
N LEU A 99 -18.64 21.85 -0.84
CA LEU A 99 -17.49 21.15 -1.40
C LEU A 99 -17.91 19.87 -2.12
N GLY A 100 -17.94 19.93 -3.46
CA GLY A 100 -18.34 18.78 -4.28
C GLY A 100 -17.32 17.64 -4.30
N ASP A 101 -17.81 16.41 -4.35
CA ASP A 101 -17.01 15.17 -4.43
C ASP A 101 -15.95 15.20 -5.54
N VAL A 102 -16.31 15.74 -6.72
CA VAL A 102 -15.40 15.83 -7.87
C VAL A 102 -14.16 16.65 -7.53
N LYS A 103 -14.29 17.72 -6.74
CA LYS A 103 -13.15 18.55 -6.35
C LYS A 103 -12.22 17.80 -5.41
N VAL A 104 -12.77 17.09 -4.41
CA VAL A 104 -11.98 16.27 -3.48
C VAL A 104 -11.32 15.10 -4.20
N LYS A 105 -12.02 14.43 -5.12
CA LYS A 105 -11.48 13.35 -5.95
C LYS A 105 -10.36 13.81 -6.87
N ARG A 106 -10.48 15.00 -7.48
CA ARG A 106 -9.39 15.60 -8.27
C ARG A 106 -8.16 15.88 -7.42
N TYR A 107 -8.36 16.41 -6.22
CA TYR A 107 -7.25 16.64 -5.30
C TYR A 107 -6.56 15.33 -4.90
N LEU A 108 -7.32 14.29 -4.52
CA LEU A 108 -6.75 12.97 -4.25
C LEU A 108 -5.98 12.42 -5.46
N LEU A 109 -6.51 12.58 -6.67
CA LEU A 109 -5.85 12.13 -7.89
C LEU A 109 -4.48 12.81 -8.06
N GLU A 110 -4.37 14.12 -7.83
CA GLU A 110 -3.10 14.84 -7.89
C GLU A 110 -2.07 14.28 -6.90
N ILE A 111 -2.49 14.03 -5.65
CA ILE A 111 -1.63 13.43 -4.62
C ILE A 111 -1.14 12.03 -5.03
N LEU A 112 -2.06 11.19 -5.52
CA LEU A 112 -1.72 9.83 -5.95
C LEU A 112 -0.84 9.82 -7.20
N GLU A 113 -1.12 10.66 -8.19
CA GLU A 113 -0.29 10.80 -9.40
C GLU A 113 1.13 11.25 -9.04
N ALA A 114 1.28 12.26 -8.18
CA ALA A 114 2.59 12.72 -7.72
C ALA A 114 3.40 11.61 -7.01
N LYS A 115 2.73 10.66 -6.36
CA LYS A 115 3.36 9.52 -5.70
C LYS A 115 3.62 8.35 -6.66
N PHE A 116 2.71 8.06 -7.57
CA PHE A 116 2.77 6.85 -8.40
C PHE A 116 3.51 7.07 -9.73
N ALA A 117 3.52 8.26 -10.29
CA ALA A 117 4.29 8.58 -11.50
C ALA A 117 5.77 8.12 -11.41
N PRO A 118 6.57 8.49 -10.39
CA PRO A 118 7.96 8.04 -10.30
C PRO A 118 8.10 6.52 -10.13
N ILE A 119 7.10 5.85 -9.53
CA ILE A 119 7.08 4.39 -9.41
C ILE A 119 6.84 3.75 -10.78
N ARG A 120 5.91 4.31 -11.57
CA ARG A 120 5.62 3.86 -12.93
C ARG A 120 6.81 4.04 -13.85
N ASP A 121 7.51 5.17 -13.75
CA ASP A 121 8.72 5.45 -14.54
C ASP A 121 9.81 4.42 -14.24
N ARG A 122 10.11 4.19 -12.95
CA ARG A 122 11.08 3.16 -12.54
C ARG A 122 10.68 1.77 -12.98
N ARG A 123 9.40 1.43 -12.89
CA ARG A 123 8.87 0.16 -13.39
C ARG A 123 9.07 0.02 -14.89
N ALA A 124 8.83 1.08 -15.67
CA ALA A 124 9.01 1.10 -17.11
C ALA A 124 10.50 0.91 -17.48
N GLU A 125 11.42 1.56 -16.76
CA GLU A 125 12.86 1.32 -16.94
C GLU A 125 13.23 -0.15 -16.69
N PHE A 126 12.79 -0.74 -15.57
CA PHE A 126 13.06 -2.16 -15.30
C PHE A 126 12.36 -3.11 -16.27
N ALA A 127 11.27 -2.69 -16.91
CA ALA A 127 10.60 -3.52 -17.92
C ALA A 127 11.42 -3.63 -19.23
N LYS A 128 12.33 -2.68 -19.50
CA LYS A 128 13.23 -2.71 -20.67
C LYS A 128 14.29 -3.81 -20.53
N ASP A 129 14.74 -4.08 -19.30
CA ASP A 129 15.71 -5.13 -19.00
C ASP A 129 15.19 -6.11 -17.93
N LYS A 130 14.43 -7.11 -18.40
CA LYS A 130 13.94 -8.19 -17.53
C LYS A 130 15.07 -9.08 -17.01
N ALA A 131 16.21 -9.17 -17.71
CA ALA A 131 17.32 -10.00 -17.29
C ALA A 131 17.97 -9.43 -16.03
N GLU A 132 18.08 -8.09 -15.94
CA GLU A 132 18.57 -7.43 -14.73
C GLU A 132 17.63 -7.63 -13.53
N VAL A 133 16.31 -7.58 -13.72
CA VAL A 133 15.36 -7.93 -12.65
C VAL A 133 15.56 -9.36 -12.15
N MET A 134 15.78 -10.32 -13.06
CA MET A 134 16.09 -11.71 -12.69
C MET A 134 17.45 -11.84 -12.00
N ASN A 135 18.43 -11.04 -12.40
CA ASN A 135 19.74 -10.99 -11.76
C ASN A 135 19.65 -10.49 -10.31
N MET A 136 18.86 -9.45 -10.05
CA MET A 136 18.58 -8.98 -8.68
C MET A 136 17.97 -10.08 -7.80
N LEU A 137 16.98 -10.82 -8.32
CA LEU A 137 16.39 -11.96 -7.61
C LEU A 137 17.40 -13.07 -7.35
N ARG A 138 18.25 -13.38 -8.34
CA ARG A 138 19.30 -14.39 -8.22
C ARG A 138 20.30 -14.02 -7.13
N LEU A 139 20.76 -12.77 -7.10
CA LEU A 139 21.72 -12.27 -6.09
C LEU A 139 21.12 -12.32 -4.68
N GLY A 140 19.89 -11.82 -4.49
CA GLY A 140 19.20 -11.92 -3.21
C GLY A 140 19.01 -13.38 -2.77
N SER A 141 18.67 -14.27 -3.69
CA SER A 141 18.55 -15.71 -3.41
C SER A 141 19.88 -16.34 -2.98
N GLN A 142 20.99 -15.95 -3.60
CA GLN A 142 22.32 -16.45 -3.23
C GLN A 142 22.72 -16.00 -1.83
N GLN A 143 22.47 -14.73 -1.49
CA GLN A 143 22.72 -14.19 -0.15
C GLN A 143 21.88 -14.91 0.90
N ALA A 144 20.58 -15.06 0.66
CA ALA A 144 19.69 -15.78 1.57
C ALA A 144 20.09 -17.25 1.73
N LYS A 145 20.52 -17.91 0.65
CA LYS A 145 21.00 -19.31 0.68
C LYS A 145 22.25 -19.46 1.54
N ALA A 146 23.19 -18.51 1.47
CA ALA A 146 24.40 -18.55 2.30
C ALA A 146 24.05 -18.46 3.80
N VAL A 147 23.17 -17.52 4.17
CA VAL A 147 22.69 -17.38 5.56
C VAL A 147 21.96 -18.64 6.01
N ALA A 148 21.02 -19.14 5.21
CA ALA A 148 20.25 -20.34 5.55
C ALA A 148 21.14 -21.59 5.67
N ALA A 149 22.16 -21.73 4.82
CA ALA A 149 23.10 -22.83 4.90
C ALA A 149 23.93 -22.79 6.19
N GLN A 150 24.35 -21.60 6.61
CA GLN A 150 25.06 -21.40 7.88
C GLN A 150 24.17 -21.76 9.07
N THR A 151 22.93 -21.23 9.13
CA THR A 151 21.97 -21.57 10.18
C THR A 151 21.70 -23.07 10.22
N LEU A 152 21.53 -23.71 9.06
CA LEU A 152 21.26 -25.15 8.98
C LEU A 152 22.46 -25.97 9.48
N LEU A 153 23.69 -25.55 9.20
CA LEU A 153 24.91 -26.18 9.74
C LEU A 153 24.95 -26.09 11.26
N GLU A 154 24.64 -24.93 11.84
CA GLU A 154 24.59 -24.74 13.31
C GLU A 154 23.51 -25.62 13.95
N VAL A 155 22.33 -25.71 13.32
CA VAL A 155 21.26 -26.61 13.75
C VAL A 155 21.70 -28.07 13.69
N ARG A 156 22.30 -28.52 12.58
CA ARG A 156 22.77 -29.92 12.43
C ARG A 156 23.82 -30.29 13.47
N ARG A 157 24.74 -29.38 13.79
CA ARG A 157 25.73 -29.55 14.86
C ARG A 157 25.07 -29.67 16.23
N ALA A 158 24.11 -28.80 16.52
CA ALA A 158 23.38 -28.78 17.79
C ALA A 158 22.55 -30.04 18.05
N ILE A 159 21.94 -30.63 17.00
CA ILE A 159 21.17 -31.88 17.12
C ILE A 159 22.02 -33.15 16.91
N GLY A 160 23.32 -33.01 16.61
CA GLY A 160 24.25 -34.13 16.47
C GLY A 160 24.17 -34.94 15.17
N VAL A 161 23.70 -34.33 14.07
CA VAL A 161 23.62 -34.99 12.74
C VAL A 161 24.62 -34.42 11.72
N GLU A 162 25.54 -33.57 12.17
CA GLU A 162 26.72 -33.16 11.40
C GLU A 162 27.86 -34.14 11.68
N TYR A 163 28.08 -35.07 10.75
CA TYR A 163 29.01 -36.19 10.95
C TYR A 163 30.47 -35.87 10.57
N PHE A 164 30.70 -34.79 9.82
CA PHE A 164 32.00 -34.42 9.27
C PHE A 164 32.41 -32.99 9.64
#